data_AF-A0A0F8EL03-F1
#
_entry.id   AF-A0A0F8EL03-F1
#
_cell.length_a   1.000
_cell.length_b   1.000
_cell.length_c   1.000
_cell.angle_alpha   90.00
_cell.angle_beta   90.00
_cell.angle_gamma   90.00
#
_symmetry.space_group_name_H-M   'P 1'
#
loop_
_entity.id
_entity.type
_entity.pdbx_description
1 polymer ?
#
loop_
_entity_poly.entity_id
_entity_poly.type
_entity_poly.pdbx_seq_one_letter_code
_entity_poly.pdbx_strand_id
1 'polypeptide(L)'
;MKWTGITTLILILSLTALTTTASAGDLSPKEELGKLLYFDENLSTPKGQSCASCHDPEFGFADPDQNLPVSQGVLPRMFGNRNSPSAAYASYSPDFTHAYEDDQIFYYGGQFWDGRADNLIEQAKGPFLNPLEMHNPNKVTVVKTIRISDYADLFEEVYGSGSLNNVDTAYDYTAEAIAAYESSKEVNKFSSKYDEYLAAEGTPAAEDILSEEEQLGLELFDGKALCSECHPSSGTEPVFTDFTYDNLGVPRNPDNPFYSLPKAFNPLRSAYIDLGLGGSGRAGVDADAEKGKMKVPTLRNIGKTAPYTHNGYFTNLEDLVHFYNTRGVESEGWPAPEVEENVNIEELGNLGLNDTEEKAIVAFLNTLDDR
;
A
#
# COMPACT_ATOMS: atom_id res chain seq x y z
N MET A 1 76.67 -43.08 5.57
CA MET A 1 75.93 -42.91 4.30
C MET A 1 74.78 -43.92 4.29
N LYS A 2 73.57 -43.49 4.67
CA LYS A 2 72.28 -44.19 4.48
C LYS A 2 71.21 -43.25 5.06
N TRP A 3 70.55 -42.51 4.18
CA TRP A 3 69.36 -41.72 4.48
C TRP A 3 68.15 -42.64 4.34
N THR A 4 67.36 -42.80 5.40
CA THR A 4 66.03 -43.41 5.38
C THR A 4 65.01 -42.29 5.28
N GLY A 5 64.42 -42.10 4.09
CA GLY A 5 63.32 -41.16 3.88
C GLY A 5 61.99 -41.80 4.26
N ILE A 6 61.28 -41.19 5.21
CA ILE A 6 59.89 -41.51 5.56
C ILE A 6 59.01 -40.68 4.63
N THR A 7 58.17 -41.33 3.84
CA THR A 7 57.19 -40.68 2.97
C THR A 7 55.88 -40.52 3.73
N THR A 8 55.53 -39.31 4.12
CA THR A 8 54.23 -38.98 4.73
C THR A 8 53.21 -38.75 3.63
N LEU A 9 52.20 -39.62 3.54
CA LEU A 9 51.07 -39.49 2.61
C LEU A 9 50.04 -38.54 3.23
N ILE A 10 49.91 -37.33 2.68
CA ILE A 10 48.87 -36.37 3.08
C ILE A 10 47.62 -36.68 2.24
N LEU A 11 46.57 -37.17 2.89
CA LEU A 11 45.25 -37.36 2.29
C LEU A 11 44.49 -36.03 2.36
N ILE A 12 44.40 -35.31 1.24
CA ILE A 12 43.59 -34.09 1.13
C ILE A 12 42.16 -34.52 0.82
N LEU A 13 41.27 -34.43 1.82
CA LEU A 13 39.83 -34.59 1.64
C LEU A 13 39.29 -33.28 1.04
N SER A 14 39.01 -33.28 -0.25
CA SER A 14 38.32 -32.17 -0.92
C SER A 14 36.84 -32.18 -0.52
N LEU A 15 36.46 -31.28 0.39
CA LEU A 15 35.07 -31.03 0.73
C LEU A 15 34.48 -30.09 -0.35
N THR A 16 33.79 -30.66 -1.33
CA THR A 16 32.96 -29.86 -2.26
C THR A 16 31.70 -29.43 -1.53
N ALA A 17 31.67 -28.18 -1.07
CA ALA A 17 30.44 -27.53 -0.64
C ALA A 17 29.56 -27.31 -1.89
N LEU A 18 28.40 -27.97 -1.96
CA LEU A 18 27.35 -27.58 -2.89
C LEU A 18 26.75 -26.27 -2.36
N THR A 19 27.13 -25.16 -2.97
CA THR A 19 26.38 -23.91 -2.89
C THR A 19 25.13 -24.08 -3.75
N THR A 20 23.96 -24.25 -3.13
CA THR A 20 22.68 -24.06 -3.79
C THR A 20 22.54 -22.57 -4.06
N THR A 21 22.79 -22.16 -5.31
CA THR A 21 22.41 -20.83 -5.77
C THR A 21 20.88 -20.80 -5.79
N ALA A 22 20.26 -20.10 -4.83
CA ALA A 22 18.85 -19.77 -4.91
C ALA A 22 18.59 -19.09 -6.26
N SER A 23 17.54 -19.52 -6.96
CA SER A 23 17.14 -18.90 -8.23
C SER A 23 16.76 -17.44 -7.96
N ALA A 24 17.01 -16.53 -8.90
CA ALA A 24 16.74 -15.10 -8.76
C ALA A 24 15.23 -14.72 -8.67
N GLY A 25 14.35 -15.73 -8.56
CA GLY A 25 12.90 -15.60 -8.44
C GLY A 25 12.25 -16.41 -7.31
N ASP A 26 13.03 -17.07 -6.44
CA ASP A 26 12.45 -17.76 -5.27
C ASP A 26 12.40 -16.79 -4.07
N LEU A 27 11.31 -16.83 -3.30
CA LEU A 27 11.21 -16.08 -2.05
C LEU A 27 12.29 -16.55 -1.06
N SER A 28 12.90 -15.60 -0.34
CA SER A 28 13.75 -15.94 0.81
C SER A 28 12.93 -16.61 1.91
N PRO A 29 13.55 -17.36 2.85
CA PRO A 29 12.82 -17.99 3.95
C PRO A 29 11.96 -17.01 4.77
N LYS A 30 12.38 -15.75 4.91
CA LYS A 30 11.61 -14.71 5.61
C LYS A 30 10.41 -14.23 4.79
N GLU A 31 10.57 -14.04 3.48
CA GLU A 31 9.47 -13.70 2.58
C GLU A 31 8.46 -14.84 2.48
N GLU A 32 8.92 -16.10 2.43
CA GLU A 32 8.04 -17.28 2.44
C GLU A 32 7.24 -17.36 3.75
N LEU A 33 7.89 -17.13 4.89
CA LEU A 33 7.20 -17.02 6.17
C LEU A 33 6.17 -15.89 6.17
N GLY A 34 6.54 -14.73 5.63
CA GLY A 34 5.65 -13.59 5.46
C GLY A 34 4.43 -13.91 4.62
N LYS A 35 4.63 -14.62 3.51
CA LYS A 35 3.55 -15.10 2.64
C LYS A 35 2.61 -16.03 3.39
N LEU A 36 3.15 -17.03 4.09
CA LEU A 36 2.33 -17.96 4.87
C LEU A 36 1.49 -17.23 5.93
N LEU A 37 2.05 -16.22 6.59
CA LEU A 37 1.32 -15.36 7.52
C LEU A 37 0.25 -14.50 6.82
N TYR A 38 0.58 -13.93 5.67
CA TYR A 38 -0.30 -13.05 4.89
C TYR A 38 -1.60 -13.75 4.48
N PHE A 39 -1.52 -15.03 4.14
CA PHE A 39 -2.65 -15.84 3.70
C PHE A 39 -3.30 -16.67 4.82
N ASP A 40 -2.82 -16.62 6.08
CA ASP A 40 -3.36 -17.46 7.16
C ASP A 40 -4.67 -16.90 7.75
N GLU A 41 -5.79 -17.48 7.34
CA GLU A 41 -7.13 -17.16 7.87
C GLU A 41 -7.35 -17.60 9.33
N ASN A 42 -6.41 -18.35 9.92
CA ASN A 42 -6.47 -18.68 11.34
C ASN A 42 -6.10 -17.50 12.24
N LEU A 43 -5.49 -16.44 11.68
CA LEU A 43 -5.00 -15.29 12.43
C LEU A 43 -6.07 -14.26 12.77
N SER A 44 -7.35 -14.49 12.46
CA SER A 44 -8.48 -13.67 12.89
C SER A 44 -9.31 -14.32 14.00
N THR A 45 -10.13 -13.53 14.70
CA THR A 45 -11.10 -14.03 15.69
C THR A 45 -12.52 -13.52 15.39
N PRO A 46 -13.47 -14.38 14.96
CA PRO A 46 -13.30 -15.81 14.65
C PRO A 46 -12.36 -16.05 13.47
N LYS A 47 -11.91 -17.29 13.27
CA LYS A 47 -11.10 -17.66 12.11
C LYS A 47 -11.89 -17.47 10.81
N GLY A 48 -11.22 -17.08 9.74
CA GLY A 48 -11.80 -16.90 8.41
C GLY A 48 -11.45 -15.58 7.71
N GLN A 49 -10.52 -14.79 8.23
CA GLN A 49 -9.99 -13.61 7.55
C GLN A 49 -8.46 -13.58 7.67
N SER A 50 -7.77 -13.32 6.57
CA SER A 50 -6.33 -13.10 6.48
C SER A 50 -6.04 -11.69 5.93
N CYS A 51 -4.77 -11.33 5.74
CA CYS A 51 -4.42 -10.08 5.05
C CYS A 51 -4.98 -10.09 3.62
N ALA A 52 -4.85 -11.23 2.94
CA ALA A 52 -5.32 -11.42 1.57
C ALA A 52 -6.85 -11.29 1.39
N SER A 53 -7.64 -11.41 2.47
CA SER A 53 -9.09 -11.19 2.40
C SER A 53 -9.48 -9.75 2.03
N CYS A 54 -8.63 -8.77 2.37
CA CYS A 54 -8.83 -7.36 2.03
C CYS A 54 -7.75 -6.82 1.08
N HIS A 55 -6.75 -7.64 0.74
CA HIS A 55 -5.62 -7.28 -0.10
C HIS A 55 -5.30 -8.45 -1.05
N ASP A 56 -6.19 -8.68 -2.00
CA ASP A 56 -6.16 -9.86 -2.87
C ASP A 56 -5.18 -9.66 -4.05
N PRO A 57 -4.21 -10.57 -4.28
CA PRO A 57 -3.25 -10.47 -5.38
C PRO A 57 -3.89 -10.28 -6.77
N GLU A 58 -5.07 -10.87 -7.02
CA GLU A 58 -5.76 -10.77 -8.32
C GLU A 58 -6.36 -9.37 -8.55
N PHE A 59 -6.54 -8.59 -7.48
CA PHE A 59 -7.08 -7.24 -7.49
C PHE A 59 -6.01 -6.19 -7.19
N GLY A 60 -4.76 -6.48 -7.58
CA GLY A 60 -3.63 -5.59 -7.34
C GLY A 60 -3.35 -5.38 -5.85
N PHE A 61 -3.62 -6.39 -5.02
CA PHE A 61 -3.49 -6.34 -3.56
C PHE A 61 -4.40 -5.29 -2.87
N ALA A 62 -5.53 -4.93 -3.48
CA ALA A 62 -6.62 -4.20 -2.84
C ALA A 62 -7.79 -5.14 -2.50
N ASP A 63 -8.86 -4.58 -1.95
CA ASP A 63 -10.04 -5.36 -1.56
C ASP A 63 -10.75 -5.91 -2.81
N PRO A 64 -11.01 -7.24 -2.90
CA PRO A 64 -11.75 -7.81 -4.03
C PRO A 64 -13.24 -7.39 -4.08
N ASP A 65 -13.84 -6.92 -2.98
CA ASP A 65 -15.22 -6.42 -2.99
C ASP A 65 -15.29 -4.93 -3.38
N GLN A 66 -15.32 -4.70 -4.68
CA GLN A 66 -15.42 -3.36 -5.26
C GLN A 66 -16.82 -2.72 -5.13
N ASN A 67 -17.81 -3.42 -4.54
CA ASN A 67 -19.18 -2.89 -4.37
C ASN A 67 -19.36 -2.12 -3.07
N LEU A 68 -18.38 -2.19 -2.17
CA LEU A 68 -18.39 -1.50 -0.89
C LEU A 68 -17.28 -0.45 -0.85
N PRO A 69 -17.54 0.72 -0.23
CA PRO A 69 -16.53 1.77 -0.15
C PRO A 69 -15.35 1.40 0.76
N VAL A 70 -15.55 0.47 1.69
CA VAL A 70 -14.60 0.09 2.73
C VAL A 70 -14.72 -1.40 3.04
N SER A 71 -13.62 -2.01 3.48
CA SER A 71 -13.55 -3.44 3.78
C SER A 71 -14.36 -3.84 5.01
N GLN A 72 -14.99 -5.01 4.93
CA GLN A 72 -15.60 -5.65 6.10
C GLN A 72 -14.53 -6.38 6.92
N GLY A 73 -14.57 -6.21 8.24
CA GLY A 73 -13.84 -7.06 9.16
C GLY A 73 -14.42 -8.47 9.26
N VAL A 74 -13.75 -9.31 10.03
CA VAL A 74 -14.12 -10.72 10.19
C VAL A 74 -15.49 -10.90 10.87
N LEU A 75 -15.91 -9.91 11.63
CA LEU A 75 -17.25 -9.86 12.20
C LEU A 75 -18.24 -9.29 11.19
N PRO A 76 -19.38 -9.96 10.94
CA PRO A 76 -20.40 -9.46 10.03
C PRO A 76 -20.84 -8.04 10.36
N ARG A 77 -20.91 -7.19 9.33
CA ARG A 77 -21.34 -5.78 9.39
C ARG A 77 -20.43 -4.86 10.22
N MET A 78 -19.19 -5.27 10.48
CA MET A 78 -18.16 -4.43 11.08
C MET A 78 -17.24 -3.96 9.97
N PHE A 79 -16.98 -2.65 9.91
CA PHE A 79 -16.26 -2.02 8.81
C PHE A 79 -15.30 -0.98 9.35
N GLY A 80 -14.15 -0.82 8.69
CA GLY A 80 -13.28 0.33 8.88
C GLY A 80 -13.95 1.62 8.38
N ASN A 81 -13.34 2.77 8.67
CA ASN A 81 -13.78 4.06 8.15
C ASN A 81 -13.17 4.42 6.79
N ARG A 82 -12.15 3.68 6.34
CA ARG A 82 -11.42 3.95 5.11
C ARG A 82 -11.39 2.75 4.16
N ASN A 83 -11.25 3.06 2.87
CA ASN A 83 -10.97 2.08 1.84
C ASN A 83 -9.58 1.46 2.06
N SER A 84 -9.44 0.16 1.79
CA SER A 84 -8.16 -0.55 1.93
C SER A 84 -7.28 -0.26 0.71
N PRO A 85 -6.17 0.48 0.87
CA PRO A 85 -5.28 0.76 -0.25
C PRO A 85 -4.60 -0.54 -0.71
N SER A 86 -4.06 -0.54 -1.94
CA SER A 86 -3.21 -1.63 -2.41
C SER A 86 -2.03 -1.85 -1.46
N ALA A 87 -1.76 -3.12 -1.11
CA ALA A 87 -0.52 -3.48 -0.41
C ALA A 87 0.69 -3.56 -1.37
N ALA A 88 0.45 -3.65 -2.69
CA ALA A 88 1.51 -3.58 -3.68
C ALA A 88 2.15 -2.20 -3.68
N TYR A 89 3.48 -2.16 -3.78
CA TYR A 89 4.32 -0.96 -3.77
C TYR A 89 4.28 -0.17 -2.45
N ALA A 90 3.58 -0.65 -1.44
CA ALA A 90 3.49 -0.01 -0.12
C ALA A 90 4.85 0.04 0.60
N SER A 91 5.75 -0.89 0.30
CA SER A 91 7.13 -0.94 0.82
C SER A 91 8.05 0.17 0.30
N TYR A 92 7.65 0.87 -0.77
CA TYR A 92 8.41 2.01 -1.32
C TYR A 92 8.18 3.30 -0.53
N SER A 93 7.14 3.35 0.30
CA SER A 93 6.90 4.49 1.19
C SER A 93 8.03 4.57 2.21
N PRO A 94 8.75 5.72 2.32
CA PRO A 94 9.79 5.86 3.32
C PRO A 94 9.20 5.89 4.74
N ASP A 95 10.05 5.74 5.74
CA ASP A 95 9.65 6.00 7.13
C ASP A 95 9.01 7.39 7.26
N PHE A 96 7.94 7.50 8.04
CA PHE A 96 7.25 8.77 8.27
C PHE A 96 8.23 9.82 8.79
N THR A 97 8.32 10.95 8.10
CA THR A 97 9.20 12.04 8.47
C THR A 97 8.66 13.38 7.95
N HIS A 98 9.45 14.43 8.13
CA HIS A 98 9.16 15.74 7.58
C HIS A 98 10.41 16.44 7.06
N ALA A 99 10.21 17.36 6.13
CA ALA A 99 11.18 18.34 5.68
C ALA A 99 10.73 19.77 6.06
N TYR A 100 11.65 20.72 5.96
CA TYR A 100 11.35 22.14 6.08
C TYR A 100 11.58 22.80 4.73
N GLU A 101 10.56 23.46 4.21
CA GLU A 101 10.61 24.24 2.97
C GLU A 101 9.97 25.60 3.22
N ASP A 102 10.71 26.69 2.95
CA ASP A 102 10.24 28.07 3.13
C ASP A 102 9.55 28.34 4.49
N ASP A 103 10.17 27.87 5.58
CA ASP A 103 9.68 27.94 6.97
C ASP A 103 8.37 27.16 7.25
N GLN A 104 7.93 26.32 6.32
CA GLN A 104 6.81 25.38 6.47
C GLN A 104 7.31 23.95 6.68
N ILE A 105 6.52 23.16 7.41
CA ILE A 105 6.79 21.73 7.63
C ILE A 105 6.04 20.95 6.57
N PHE A 106 6.74 20.05 5.89
CA PHE A 106 6.19 19.17 4.89
C PHE A 106 6.35 17.72 5.30
N TYR A 107 5.23 17.02 5.56
CA TYR A 107 5.22 15.63 6.01
C TYR A 107 5.17 14.68 4.81
N TYR A 108 5.88 13.55 4.91
CA TYR A 108 5.86 12.50 3.89
C TYR A 108 6.22 11.13 4.48
N GLY A 109 5.94 10.07 3.72
CA GLY A 109 6.18 8.69 4.11
C GLY A 109 5.14 8.14 5.07
N GLY A 110 5.51 7.06 5.77
CA GLY A 110 4.62 6.33 6.66
C GLY A 110 3.57 5.50 5.94
N GLN A 111 2.79 4.76 6.73
CA GLN A 111 1.72 3.90 6.23
C GLN A 111 0.34 4.33 6.72
N PHE A 112 -0.69 3.75 6.10
CA PHE A 112 -2.08 4.20 6.14
C PHE A 112 -2.30 5.55 5.45
N TRP A 113 -3.57 5.87 5.18
CA TRP A 113 -3.98 7.15 4.59
C TRP A 113 -3.62 8.38 5.44
N ASP A 114 -3.48 8.24 6.76
CA ASP A 114 -3.14 9.33 7.68
C ASP A 114 -1.71 9.24 8.23
N GLY A 115 -0.89 8.33 7.70
CA GLY A 115 0.49 8.19 8.11
C GLY A 115 0.72 7.67 9.52
N ARG A 116 -0.31 7.25 10.27
CA ARG A 116 -0.20 6.96 11.71
C ARG A 116 0.81 5.86 12.09
N ALA A 117 1.21 5.03 11.13
CA ALA A 117 2.29 4.05 11.33
C ALA A 117 3.58 4.54 10.65
N ASP A 118 4.71 4.42 11.35
CA ASP A 118 6.01 4.93 10.86
C ASP A 118 6.45 4.21 9.59
N ASN A 119 6.17 2.92 9.47
CA ASN A 119 6.58 2.09 8.34
C ASN A 119 5.73 0.82 8.24
N LEU A 120 6.06 -0.03 7.26
CA LEU A 120 5.33 -1.25 6.94
C LEU A 120 5.29 -2.24 8.11
N ILE A 121 6.36 -2.34 8.89
CA ILE A 121 6.43 -3.23 10.06
C ILE A 121 5.45 -2.76 11.14
N GLU A 122 5.42 -1.45 11.45
CA GLU A 122 4.47 -0.93 12.43
C GLU A 122 3.02 -0.99 11.92
N GLN A 123 2.81 -0.88 10.61
CA GLN A 123 1.49 -1.04 9.99
C GLN A 123 0.96 -2.48 10.15
N ALA A 124 1.78 -3.48 9.83
CA ALA A 124 1.40 -4.90 9.84
C ALA A 124 1.00 -5.39 11.25
N LYS A 125 1.39 -4.68 12.30
CA LYS A 125 0.97 -4.94 13.69
C LYS A 125 -0.48 -4.54 13.98
N GLY A 126 -1.06 -3.61 13.23
CA GLY A 126 -2.37 -3.04 13.52
C GLY A 126 -3.54 -4.01 13.32
N PRO A 127 -3.70 -4.61 12.11
CA PRO A 127 -4.93 -5.30 11.74
C PRO A 127 -5.34 -6.46 12.63
N PHE A 128 -4.37 -7.21 13.14
CA PHE A 128 -4.63 -8.34 14.02
C PHE A 128 -5.53 -7.98 15.20
N LEU A 129 -5.29 -6.83 15.84
CA LEU A 129 -5.99 -6.44 17.08
C LEU A 129 -7.13 -5.46 16.86
N ASN A 130 -7.28 -4.94 15.63
CA ASN A 130 -8.34 -3.99 15.33
C ASN A 130 -9.71 -4.70 15.36
N PRO A 131 -10.65 -4.27 16.23
CA PRO A 131 -11.95 -4.92 16.35
C PRO A 131 -12.87 -4.76 15.12
N LEU A 132 -12.51 -3.88 14.19
CA LEU A 132 -13.20 -3.66 12.92
C LEU A 132 -12.56 -4.42 11.76
N GLU A 133 -11.46 -5.14 12.01
CA GLU A 133 -10.70 -5.91 11.02
C GLU A 133 -10.58 -7.37 11.51
N MET A 134 -9.40 -7.84 11.93
CA MET A 134 -9.18 -9.25 12.30
C MET A 134 -9.59 -9.59 13.75
N HIS A 135 -9.82 -8.59 14.60
CA HIS A 135 -10.52 -8.71 15.89
C HIS A 135 -9.92 -9.71 16.91
N ASN A 136 -8.60 -9.92 16.93
CA ASN A 136 -7.98 -10.69 18.02
C ASN A 136 -7.97 -9.88 19.32
N PRO A 137 -8.20 -10.54 20.48
CA PRO A 137 -8.28 -9.84 21.75
C PRO A 137 -6.91 -9.36 22.28
N ASN A 138 -5.79 -9.92 21.78
CA ASN A 138 -4.42 -9.57 22.19
C ASN A 138 -3.37 -10.32 21.37
N LYS A 139 -2.12 -9.85 21.44
CA LYS A 139 -0.93 -10.48 20.82
C LYS A 139 -0.74 -11.96 21.22
N VAL A 140 -1.08 -12.32 22.47
CA VAL A 140 -0.93 -13.70 22.97
C VAL A 140 -1.76 -14.67 22.13
N THR A 141 -2.95 -14.26 21.68
CA THR A 141 -3.81 -15.10 20.84
C THR A 141 -3.18 -15.34 19.47
N VAL A 142 -2.70 -14.27 18.83
CA VAL A 142 -2.01 -14.32 17.53
C VAL A 142 -0.77 -15.23 17.60
N VAL A 143 0.13 -14.99 18.56
CA VAL A 143 1.37 -15.77 18.71
C VAL A 143 1.09 -17.24 19.07
N LYS A 144 0.02 -17.53 19.83
CA LYS A 144 -0.39 -18.91 20.10
C LYS A 144 -0.88 -19.62 18.85
N THR A 145 -1.62 -18.93 17.98
CA THR A 145 -2.06 -19.48 16.69
C THR A 145 -0.83 -19.81 15.82
N ILE A 146 0.12 -18.88 15.70
CA ILE A 146 1.37 -19.10 14.96
C ILE A 146 2.16 -20.28 15.52
N ARG A 147 2.23 -20.43 16.86
CA ARG A 147 2.98 -21.53 17.49
C ARG A 147 2.45 -22.93 17.15
N ILE A 148 1.19 -23.05 16.77
CA ILE A 148 0.56 -24.34 16.42
C ILE A 148 0.29 -24.47 14.92
N SER A 149 0.78 -23.54 14.11
CA SER A 149 0.64 -23.60 12.66
C SER A 149 1.66 -24.56 12.04
N ASP A 150 1.43 -24.94 10.78
CA ASP A 150 2.35 -25.80 10.03
C ASP A 150 3.67 -25.08 9.66
N TYR A 151 3.75 -23.76 9.84
CA TYR A 151 4.91 -22.94 9.52
C TYR A 151 5.71 -22.48 10.76
N ALA A 152 5.38 -22.99 11.95
CA ALA A 152 6.10 -22.65 13.19
C ALA A 152 7.60 -23.02 13.12
N ASP A 153 7.95 -24.13 12.46
CA ASP A 153 9.35 -24.53 12.28
C ASP A 153 10.11 -23.55 11.38
N LEU A 154 9.47 -23.05 10.31
CA LEU A 154 10.06 -22.00 9.45
C LEU A 154 10.24 -20.68 10.23
N PHE A 155 9.30 -20.36 11.13
CA PHE A 155 9.43 -19.20 12.01
C PHE A 155 10.69 -19.32 12.90
N GLU A 156 10.95 -20.48 13.49
CA GLU A 156 12.17 -20.73 14.26
C GLU A 156 13.43 -20.82 13.40
N GLU A 157 13.33 -21.25 12.15
CA GLU A 157 14.45 -21.22 11.20
C GLU A 157 14.87 -19.77 10.90
N VAL A 158 13.91 -18.89 10.61
CA VAL A 158 14.17 -17.48 10.25
C VAL A 158 14.68 -16.66 11.43
N TYR A 159 14.07 -16.80 12.61
CA TYR A 159 14.32 -15.94 13.78
C TYR A 159 15.12 -16.62 14.90
N GLY A 160 15.46 -17.89 14.73
CA GLY A 160 16.20 -18.70 15.71
C GLY A 160 15.30 -19.48 16.66
N SER A 161 15.82 -20.59 17.18
CA SER A 161 15.06 -21.47 18.06
C SER A 161 14.57 -20.75 19.32
N GLY A 162 13.29 -20.94 19.65
CA GLY A 162 12.62 -20.26 20.74
C GLY A 162 12.20 -18.82 20.45
N SER A 163 12.27 -18.35 19.21
CA SER A 163 11.77 -17.03 18.78
C SER A 163 10.28 -16.83 19.10
N LEU A 164 9.50 -17.91 19.19
CA LEU A 164 8.09 -17.90 19.56
C LEU A 164 7.83 -17.85 21.07
N ASN A 165 8.86 -17.90 21.93
CA ASN A 165 8.68 -17.98 23.38
C ASN A 165 8.28 -16.66 24.03
N ASN A 166 8.78 -15.53 23.52
CA ASN A 166 8.40 -14.20 23.97
C ASN A 166 7.29 -13.65 23.06
N VAL A 167 6.14 -13.31 23.63
CA VAL A 167 4.97 -12.86 22.87
C VAL A 167 5.23 -11.55 22.14
N ASP A 168 5.87 -10.56 22.78
CA ASP A 168 6.09 -9.26 22.14
C ASP A 168 7.09 -9.38 20.99
N THR A 169 8.22 -10.06 21.23
CA THR A 169 9.22 -10.28 20.19
C THR A 169 8.69 -11.12 19.02
N ALA A 170 7.93 -12.19 19.30
CA ALA A 170 7.32 -12.99 18.25
C ALA A 170 6.30 -12.19 17.43
N TYR A 171 5.55 -11.31 18.08
CA TYR A 171 4.60 -10.43 17.40
C TYR A 171 5.31 -9.42 16.48
N ASP A 172 6.43 -8.86 16.93
CA ASP A 172 7.25 -7.97 16.10
C ASP A 172 7.87 -8.71 14.90
N TYR A 173 8.39 -9.92 15.11
CA TYR A 173 8.88 -10.79 14.03
C TYR A 173 7.79 -11.19 13.04
N THR A 174 6.55 -11.39 13.50
CA THR A 174 5.41 -11.66 12.63
C THR A 174 5.18 -10.50 11.65
N ALA A 175 5.16 -9.27 12.17
CA ALA A 175 5.01 -8.07 11.35
C ALA A 175 6.21 -7.85 10.41
N GLU A 176 7.43 -8.12 10.87
CA GLU A 176 8.64 -8.03 10.04
C GLU A 176 8.61 -9.04 8.87
N ALA A 177 8.15 -10.27 9.10
CA ALA A 177 8.02 -11.26 8.04
C ALA A 177 6.96 -10.86 7.00
N ILE A 178 5.80 -10.36 7.44
CA ILE A 178 4.74 -9.85 6.54
C ILE A 178 5.28 -8.69 5.69
N ALA A 179 5.93 -7.71 6.31
CA ALA A 179 6.54 -6.59 5.60
C ALA A 179 7.62 -7.05 4.60
N ALA A 180 8.36 -8.12 4.91
CA ALA A 180 9.31 -8.71 3.97
C ALA A 180 8.59 -9.29 2.73
N TYR A 181 7.48 -10.03 2.92
CA TYR A 181 6.69 -10.54 1.80
C TYR A 181 6.09 -9.41 0.95
N GLU A 182 5.51 -8.39 1.58
CA GLU A 182 4.98 -7.21 0.89
C GLU A 182 6.06 -6.42 0.14
N SER A 183 7.32 -6.53 0.56
CA SER A 183 8.48 -5.93 -0.14
C SER A 183 9.06 -6.82 -1.24
N SER A 184 8.57 -8.04 -1.40
CA SER A 184 9.11 -9.01 -2.37
C SER A 184 8.76 -8.64 -3.81
N LYS A 185 9.46 -9.27 -4.76
CA LYS A 185 9.16 -9.14 -6.20
C LYS A 185 7.82 -9.77 -6.60
N GLU A 186 7.25 -10.63 -5.76
CA GLU A 186 5.93 -11.21 -6.02
C GLU A 186 4.83 -10.16 -5.86
N VAL A 187 4.99 -9.27 -4.90
CA VAL A 187 4.05 -8.18 -4.58
C VAL A 187 4.34 -6.91 -5.39
N ASN A 188 5.63 -6.66 -5.70
CA ASN A 188 6.10 -5.49 -6.45
C ASN A 188 6.67 -5.91 -7.82
N LYS A 189 5.80 -6.18 -8.79
CA LYS A 189 6.18 -6.89 -10.02
C LYS A 189 6.87 -6.03 -11.07
N PHE A 190 6.57 -4.73 -11.14
CA PHE A 190 7.02 -3.83 -12.22
C PHE A 190 6.84 -4.45 -13.61
N SER A 191 5.62 -4.92 -13.87
CA SER A 191 5.28 -5.75 -15.03
C SER A 191 4.20 -5.13 -15.93
N SER A 192 3.89 -3.86 -15.68
CA SER A 192 2.82 -3.15 -16.36
C SER A 192 3.19 -2.82 -17.81
N LYS A 193 2.20 -2.39 -18.58
CA LYS A 193 2.44 -1.89 -19.95
C LYS A 193 3.35 -0.66 -19.94
N TYR A 194 3.24 0.18 -18.91
CA TYR A 194 4.12 1.32 -18.72
C TYR A 194 5.57 0.92 -18.42
N ASP A 195 5.78 -0.15 -17.65
CA ASP A 195 7.15 -0.65 -17.39
C ASP A 195 7.79 -1.19 -18.69
N GLU A 196 7.01 -1.80 -19.58
CA GLU A 196 7.45 -2.20 -20.93
C GLU A 196 7.86 -0.96 -21.76
N TYR A 197 7.05 0.11 -21.71
CA TYR A 197 7.35 1.38 -22.37
C TYR A 197 8.64 2.02 -21.84
N LEU A 198 8.81 2.12 -20.52
CA LEU A 198 10.02 2.67 -19.90
C LEU A 198 11.27 1.90 -20.28
N ALA A 199 11.20 0.56 -20.30
CA ALA A 199 12.34 -0.28 -20.68
C ALA A 199 12.76 -0.08 -22.15
N ALA A 200 11.84 0.38 -22.99
CA ALA A 200 12.08 0.66 -24.41
C ALA A 200 12.35 2.16 -24.69
N GLU A 201 12.32 3.03 -23.68
CA GLU A 201 12.45 4.48 -23.85
C GLU A 201 13.71 4.85 -24.65
N GLY A 202 13.56 5.77 -25.60
CA GLY A 202 14.64 6.16 -26.52
C GLY A 202 14.93 5.17 -27.66
N THR A 203 14.12 4.11 -27.80
CA THR A 203 14.16 3.20 -28.95
C THR A 203 12.93 3.38 -29.85
N PRO A 204 13.00 3.02 -31.15
CA PRO A 204 11.83 3.03 -32.03
C PRO A 204 10.68 2.14 -31.53
N ALA A 205 10.96 1.14 -30.70
CA ALA A 205 9.94 0.24 -30.17
C ALA A 205 9.04 0.92 -29.12
N ALA A 206 9.48 2.00 -28.46
CA ALA A 206 8.67 2.73 -27.49
C ALA A 206 7.39 3.30 -28.12
N GLU A 207 7.47 3.80 -29.35
CA GLU A 207 6.35 4.40 -30.10
C GLU A 207 5.22 3.39 -30.37
N ASP A 208 5.53 2.09 -30.40
CA ASP A 208 4.57 1.01 -30.67
C ASP A 208 3.97 0.37 -29.40
N ILE A 209 4.50 0.67 -28.21
CA ILE A 209 4.03 0.06 -26.95
C ILE A 209 2.76 0.74 -26.46
N LEU A 210 2.80 2.06 -26.26
CA LEU A 210 1.62 2.85 -25.92
C LEU A 210 0.88 3.24 -27.20
N SER A 211 -0.45 3.14 -27.18
CA SER A 211 -1.31 3.69 -28.22
C SER A 211 -1.29 5.21 -28.23
N GLU A 212 -1.75 5.83 -29.31
CA GLU A 212 -1.84 7.30 -29.40
C GLU A 212 -2.66 7.92 -28.25
N GLU A 213 -3.71 7.25 -27.78
CA GLU A 213 -4.53 7.71 -26.65
C GLU A 213 -3.79 7.60 -25.31
N GLU A 214 -3.05 6.52 -25.07
CA GLU A 214 -2.24 6.35 -23.85
C GLU A 214 -1.04 7.30 -23.84
N GLN A 215 -0.42 7.57 -25.00
CA GLN A 215 0.65 8.56 -25.14
C GLN A 215 0.13 9.97 -24.84
N LEU A 216 -1.03 10.35 -25.41
CA LEU A 216 -1.69 11.61 -25.07
C LEU A 216 -2.00 11.68 -23.57
N GLY A 217 -2.45 10.58 -22.97
CA GLY A 217 -2.70 10.49 -21.53
C GLY A 217 -1.46 10.78 -20.69
N LEU A 218 -0.31 10.20 -21.05
CA LEU A 218 0.98 10.47 -20.40
C LEU A 218 1.40 11.94 -20.56
N GLU A 219 1.30 12.50 -21.77
CA GLU A 219 1.63 13.91 -22.03
C GLU A 219 0.74 14.88 -21.20
N LEU A 220 -0.55 14.56 -21.05
CA LEU A 220 -1.46 15.32 -20.23
C LEU A 220 -1.12 15.17 -18.74
N PHE A 221 -0.83 13.95 -18.30
CA PHE A 221 -0.48 13.60 -16.93
C PHE A 221 0.76 14.36 -16.44
N ASP A 222 1.79 14.45 -17.28
CA ASP A 222 3.05 15.18 -17.01
C ASP A 222 2.97 16.69 -17.30
N GLY A 223 1.83 17.16 -17.81
CA GLY A 223 1.68 18.50 -18.35
C GLY A 223 0.40 19.16 -17.88
N LYS A 224 -0.57 19.29 -18.79
CA LYS A 224 -1.79 20.09 -18.58
C LYS A 224 -2.58 19.66 -17.34
N ALA A 225 -2.60 18.37 -17.02
CA ALA A 225 -3.39 17.84 -15.92
C ALA A 225 -2.66 17.91 -14.56
N LEU A 226 -1.36 18.23 -14.55
CA LEU A 226 -0.54 18.41 -13.35
C LEU A 226 -0.50 17.20 -12.40
N CYS A 227 -0.91 16.01 -12.87
CA CYS A 227 -0.96 14.80 -12.05
C CYS A 227 0.43 14.43 -11.51
N SER A 228 1.47 14.64 -12.32
CA SER A 228 2.86 14.32 -11.99
C SER A 228 3.45 15.13 -10.84
N GLU A 229 2.83 16.25 -10.46
CA GLU A 229 3.30 17.09 -9.34
C GLU A 229 3.20 16.34 -8.00
N CYS A 230 2.19 15.48 -7.84
CA CYS A 230 2.05 14.59 -6.67
C CYS A 230 2.33 13.12 -7.01
N HIS A 231 2.15 12.73 -8.27
CA HIS A 231 2.33 11.36 -8.74
C HIS A 231 3.47 11.24 -9.77
N PRO A 232 4.76 11.42 -9.39
CA PRO A 232 5.87 11.42 -10.33
C PRO A 232 5.91 10.15 -11.20
N SER A 233 5.94 10.36 -12.51
CA SER A 233 6.00 9.30 -13.54
C SER A 233 7.43 8.94 -13.94
N SER A 234 8.41 9.82 -13.68
CA SER A 234 9.80 9.62 -14.10
C SER A 234 10.64 8.81 -13.10
N GLY A 235 11.68 8.13 -13.61
CA GLY A 235 12.63 7.35 -12.79
C GLY A 235 12.76 5.90 -13.27
N THR A 236 13.60 5.11 -12.61
CA THR A 236 13.83 3.70 -13.01
C THR A 236 12.65 2.79 -12.68
N GLU A 237 11.97 3.05 -11.57
CA GLU A 237 10.87 2.24 -11.04
C GLU A 237 9.84 3.18 -10.37
N PRO A 238 9.19 4.08 -11.14
CA PRO A 238 8.29 5.07 -10.57
C PRO A 238 7.09 4.36 -9.95
N VAL A 239 6.78 4.66 -8.70
CA VAL A 239 5.58 4.15 -8.01
C VAL A 239 4.45 5.17 -8.02
N PHE A 240 4.58 6.26 -8.78
CA PHE A 240 3.52 7.25 -9.01
C PHE A 240 2.93 7.82 -7.71
N THR A 241 3.82 8.18 -6.79
CA THR A 241 3.51 8.91 -5.56
C THR A 241 4.81 9.49 -5.03
N ASP A 242 4.73 10.71 -4.51
CA ASP A 242 5.78 11.38 -3.74
C ASP A 242 5.70 11.06 -2.23
N PHE A 243 4.67 10.30 -1.82
CA PHE A 243 4.33 9.94 -0.44
C PHE A 243 3.98 11.11 0.48
N THR A 244 3.58 12.23 -0.09
CA THR A 244 3.24 13.46 0.64
C THR A 244 1.77 13.41 1.06
N TYR A 245 1.26 14.48 1.68
CA TYR A 245 -0.10 14.52 2.20
C TYR A 245 -0.84 15.73 1.66
N ASP A 246 -2.01 15.50 1.09
CA ASP A 246 -2.83 16.55 0.50
C ASP A 246 -4.33 16.36 0.80
N ASN A 247 -5.07 17.47 0.91
CA ASN A 247 -6.51 17.47 1.01
C ASN A 247 -7.11 17.86 -0.35
N LEU A 248 -7.54 16.84 -1.10
CA LEU A 248 -8.19 17.00 -2.40
C LEU A 248 -9.64 17.52 -2.30
N GLY A 249 -10.17 17.70 -1.09
CA GLY A 249 -11.55 18.11 -0.88
C GLY A 249 -12.57 17.03 -1.25
N VAL A 250 -12.21 15.75 -1.12
CA VAL A 250 -13.13 14.63 -1.39
C VAL A 250 -14.35 14.74 -0.46
N PRO A 251 -15.58 14.62 -0.99
CA PRO A 251 -16.76 14.63 -0.15
C PRO A 251 -16.82 13.40 0.77
N ARG A 252 -17.59 13.54 1.84
CA ARG A 252 -17.98 12.41 2.67
C ARG A 252 -18.75 11.40 1.83
N ASN A 253 -18.35 10.13 1.87
CA ASN A 253 -19.10 9.07 1.19
C ASN A 253 -20.37 8.66 1.97
N PRO A 254 -21.60 9.01 1.51
CA PRO A 254 -22.82 8.73 2.25
C PRO A 254 -23.09 7.23 2.46
N ASP A 255 -22.51 6.37 1.62
CA ASP A 255 -22.70 4.92 1.65
C ASP A 255 -21.70 4.21 2.57
N ASN A 256 -20.79 4.94 3.21
CA ASN A 256 -19.82 4.34 4.13
C ASN A 256 -20.51 3.77 5.40
N PRO A 257 -20.50 2.44 5.59
CA PRO A 257 -21.22 1.78 6.68
C PRO A 257 -20.67 2.12 8.07
N PHE A 258 -19.44 2.63 8.18
CA PHE A 258 -18.83 3.06 9.43
C PHE A 258 -19.68 4.06 10.21
N TYR A 259 -20.40 4.92 9.50
CA TYR A 259 -21.22 5.98 10.10
C TYR A 259 -22.44 5.45 10.85
N SER A 260 -22.86 4.22 10.57
CA SER A 260 -24.00 3.57 11.20
C SER A 260 -23.60 2.62 12.33
N LEU A 261 -22.30 2.47 12.61
CA LEU A 261 -21.82 1.55 13.63
C LEU A 261 -22.32 1.92 15.05
N PRO A 262 -22.38 0.93 15.96
CA PRO A 262 -22.66 1.18 17.37
C PRO A 262 -21.69 2.21 17.98
N LYS A 263 -22.15 2.97 18.99
CA LYS A 263 -21.33 3.99 19.66
C LYS A 263 -20.05 3.45 20.30
N ALA A 264 -20.02 2.15 20.59
CA ALA A 264 -18.83 1.49 21.11
C ALA A 264 -17.66 1.47 20.10
N PHE A 265 -17.96 1.55 18.80
CA PHE A 265 -16.97 1.52 17.72
C PHE A 265 -16.85 2.86 17.00
N ASN A 266 -17.96 3.59 16.86
CA ASN A 266 -17.98 4.96 16.34
C ASN A 266 -18.83 5.84 17.26
N PRO A 267 -18.23 6.52 18.26
CA PRO A 267 -18.95 7.38 19.20
C PRO A 267 -19.71 8.53 18.53
N LEU A 268 -19.18 9.06 17.43
CA LEU A 268 -19.73 10.19 16.69
C LEU A 268 -20.76 9.78 15.62
N ARG A 269 -20.75 8.52 15.18
CA ARG A 269 -21.66 7.98 14.16
C ARG A 269 -21.64 8.83 12.88
N SER A 270 -22.79 9.31 12.43
CA SER A 270 -22.93 10.20 11.28
C SER A 270 -22.29 11.57 11.45
N ALA A 271 -21.92 11.96 12.68
CA ALA A 271 -21.16 13.18 12.95
C ALA A 271 -19.64 12.95 12.96
N TYR A 272 -19.17 11.71 12.72
CA TYR A 272 -17.74 11.44 12.54
C TYR A 272 -17.22 12.18 11.33
N ILE A 273 -16.04 12.78 11.44
CA ILE A 273 -15.31 13.43 10.36
C ILE A 273 -13.90 12.82 10.37
N ASP A 274 -13.44 12.32 9.21
CA ASP A 274 -12.06 11.87 9.07
C ASP A 274 -11.12 13.07 8.92
N LEU A 275 -10.27 13.29 9.91
CA LEU A 275 -9.36 14.44 9.93
C LEU A 275 -8.03 14.14 9.21
N GLY A 276 -7.85 12.95 8.62
CA GLY A 276 -6.63 12.58 7.90
C GLY A 276 -5.39 12.66 8.79
N LEU A 277 -4.27 13.16 8.25
CA LEU A 277 -3.02 13.35 8.97
C LEU A 277 -3.17 14.21 10.23
N GLY A 278 -3.99 15.27 10.18
CA GLY A 278 -4.32 16.09 11.34
C GLY A 278 -5.05 15.34 12.46
N GLY A 279 -5.68 14.19 12.13
CA GLY A 279 -6.30 13.26 13.07
C GLY A 279 -5.44 12.08 13.49
N SER A 280 -4.21 11.95 12.98
CA SER A 280 -3.35 10.77 13.16
C SER A 280 -2.94 10.50 14.61
N GLY A 281 -2.98 11.54 15.47
CA GLY A 281 -2.51 11.47 16.85
C GLY A 281 -0.98 11.43 17.00
N ARG A 282 -0.23 11.64 15.90
CA ARG A 282 1.23 11.72 15.93
C ARG A 282 1.73 12.92 16.71
N ALA A 283 2.76 12.70 17.52
CA ALA A 283 3.47 13.80 18.16
C ALA A 283 4.28 14.59 17.12
N GLY A 284 4.21 15.92 17.17
CA GLY A 284 4.95 16.80 16.26
C GLY A 284 4.30 17.05 14.90
N VAL A 285 3.10 16.50 14.66
CA VAL A 285 2.23 16.90 13.55
C VAL A 285 1.41 18.12 13.97
N ASP A 286 1.38 19.17 13.15
CA ASP A 286 0.45 20.28 13.33
C ASP A 286 -0.97 19.83 12.93
N ALA A 287 -1.77 19.48 13.94
CA ALA A 287 -3.09 18.91 13.72
C ALA A 287 -4.05 19.82 12.94
N ASP A 288 -3.93 21.15 13.09
CA ASP A 288 -4.82 22.08 12.42
C ASP A 288 -4.39 22.32 10.97
N ALA A 289 -3.09 22.47 10.71
CA ALA A 289 -2.54 22.64 9.36
C ALA A 289 -2.65 21.37 8.49
N GLU A 290 -2.67 20.18 9.12
CA GLU A 290 -2.73 18.89 8.41
C GLU A 290 -4.13 18.26 8.38
N LYS A 291 -5.16 18.96 8.87
CA LYS A 291 -6.53 18.47 8.87
C LYS A 291 -7.04 18.20 7.46
N GLY A 292 -7.62 17.02 7.25
CA GLY A 292 -8.21 16.59 5.97
C GLY A 292 -7.22 16.02 4.97
N LYS A 293 -5.91 16.18 5.21
CA LYS A 293 -4.89 15.69 4.29
C LYS A 293 -4.71 14.18 4.39
N MET A 294 -4.64 13.54 3.23
CA MET A 294 -4.42 12.09 3.09
C MET A 294 -3.14 11.85 2.32
N LYS A 295 -2.45 10.75 2.64
CA LYS A 295 -1.24 10.35 1.93
C LYS A 295 -1.54 10.13 0.45
N VAL A 296 -0.73 10.69 -0.43
CA VAL A 296 -0.82 10.49 -1.87
C VAL A 296 -0.59 9.00 -2.16
N PRO A 297 -1.58 8.25 -2.69
CA PRO A 297 -1.45 6.82 -2.94
C PRO A 297 -0.64 6.56 -4.21
N THR A 298 -0.02 5.37 -4.30
CA THR A 298 0.52 4.89 -5.58
C THR A 298 -0.60 4.75 -6.61
N LEU A 299 -0.29 5.05 -7.88
CA LEU A 299 -1.19 4.77 -9.01
C LEU A 299 -0.89 3.44 -9.70
N ARG A 300 0.07 2.64 -9.19
CA ARG A 300 0.26 1.28 -9.72
C ARG A 300 -0.95 0.42 -9.39
N ASN A 301 -1.37 -0.40 -10.34
CA ASN A 301 -2.58 -1.21 -10.28
C ASN A 301 -3.90 -0.43 -10.14
N ILE A 302 -3.92 0.88 -10.43
CA ILE A 302 -5.10 1.73 -10.24
C ILE A 302 -6.34 1.28 -11.05
N GLY A 303 -6.14 0.55 -12.16
CA GLY A 303 -7.25 -0.04 -12.93
C GLY A 303 -7.96 -1.20 -12.22
N LYS A 304 -7.37 -1.74 -11.14
CA LYS A 304 -7.87 -2.92 -10.40
C LYS A 304 -8.39 -2.61 -8.99
N THR A 305 -8.19 -1.39 -8.49
CA THR A 305 -8.29 -1.09 -7.05
C THR A 305 -9.50 -0.22 -6.70
N ALA A 306 -10.53 -0.20 -7.56
CA ALA A 306 -11.80 0.46 -7.23
C ALA A 306 -12.43 -0.13 -5.95
N PRO A 307 -13.21 0.66 -5.19
CA PRO A 307 -13.47 2.09 -5.37
C PRO A 307 -12.31 2.97 -4.88
N TYR A 308 -12.31 4.23 -5.30
CA TYR A 308 -11.19 5.14 -5.15
C TYR A 308 -11.36 6.16 -4.03
N THR A 309 -10.21 6.73 -3.62
CA THR A 309 -9.97 7.65 -2.49
C THR A 309 -10.07 6.97 -1.12
N HIS A 310 -9.61 7.69 -0.09
CA HIS A 310 -9.53 7.17 1.28
C HIS A 310 -10.87 6.66 1.83
N ASN A 311 -12.01 7.09 1.31
CA ASN A 311 -13.34 6.68 1.76
C ASN A 311 -14.17 5.98 0.67
N GLY A 312 -13.54 5.59 -0.45
CA GLY A 312 -14.18 4.83 -1.53
C GLY A 312 -15.30 5.61 -2.24
N TYR A 313 -15.20 6.94 -2.35
CA TYR A 313 -16.27 7.79 -2.89
C TYR A 313 -16.54 7.54 -4.38
N PHE A 314 -15.50 7.32 -5.18
CA PHE A 314 -15.63 7.15 -6.62
C PHE A 314 -15.57 5.67 -7.00
N THR A 315 -16.51 5.21 -7.82
CA THR A 315 -16.60 3.79 -8.22
C THR A 315 -15.86 3.46 -9.52
N ASN A 316 -15.42 4.47 -10.26
CA ASN A 316 -14.70 4.34 -11.54
C ASN A 316 -13.68 5.46 -11.69
N LEU A 317 -12.71 5.27 -12.59
CA LEU A 317 -11.62 6.24 -12.81
C LEU A 317 -12.10 7.50 -13.52
N GLU A 318 -13.10 7.38 -14.38
CA GLU A 318 -13.67 8.50 -15.12
C GLU A 318 -14.22 9.56 -14.16
N ASP A 319 -15.02 9.17 -13.18
CA ASP A 319 -15.57 10.07 -12.16
C ASP A 319 -14.46 10.67 -11.28
N LEU A 320 -13.42 9.88 -10.96
CA LEU A 320 -12.28 10.37 -10.20
C LEU A 320 -11.51 11.44 -10.99
N VAL A 321 -11.12 11.14 -12.23
CA VAL A 321 -10.40 12.08 -13.10
C VAL A 321 -11.23 13.33 -13.36
N HIS A 322 -12.54 13.17 -13.58
CA HIS A 322 -13.46 14.29 -13.75
C HIS A 322 -13.54 15.17 -12.49
N PHE A 323 -13.49 14.58 -11.29
CA PHE A 323 -13.40 15.32 -10.04
C PHE A 323 -12.10 16.14 -9.93
N TYR A 324 -10.95 15.56 -10.26
CA TYR A 324 -9.68 16.32 -10.32
C TYR A 324 -9.75 17.49 -11.32
N ASN A 325 -10.38 17.28 -12.48
CA ASN A 325 -10.53 18.31 -13.50
C ASN A 325 -11.44 19.45 -13.05
N THR A 326 -12.53 19.16 -12.34
CA THR A 326 -13.66 20.10 -12.25
C THR A 326 -14.16 20.45 -10.85
N ARG A 327 -13.59 19.92 -9.75
CA ARG A 327 -14.12 20.21 -8.39
C ARG A 327 -14.17 21.70 -7.99
N GLY A 328 -13.35 22.54 -8.61
CA GLY A 328 -13.33 23.99 -8.46
C GLY A 328 -14.19 24.76 -9.48
N VAL A 329 -14.91 24.06 -10.36
CA VAL A 329 -15.83 24.64 -11.35
C VAL A 329 -17.24 24.68 -10.76
N GLU A 330 -17.73 25.87 -10.43
CA GLU A 330 -19.02 26.07 -9.73
C GLU A 330 -20.22 25.41 -10.45
N SER A 331 -20.20 25.35 -11.78
CA SER A 331 -21.30 24.75 -12.56
C SER A 331 -21.40 23.23 -12.46
N GLU A 332 -20.35 22.52 -12.06
CA GLU A 332 -20.39 21.06 -11.90
C GLU A 332 -21.13 20.64 -10.63
N GLY A 333 -21.20 21.51 -9.61
CA GLY A 333 -22.05 21.29 -8.45
C GLY A 333 -21.64 20.10 -7.57
N TRP A 334 -20.34 19.82 -7.44
CA TRP A 334 -19.81 18.82 -6.52
C TRP A 334 -20.27 19.08 -5.08
N PRO A 335 -20.55 18.02 -4.28
CA PRO A 335 -20.81 18.19 -2.87
C PRO A 335 -19.63 18.82 -2.13
N ALA A 336 -19.92 19.45 -0.98
CA ALA A 336 -18.87 20.03 -0.15
C ALA A 336 -17.87 18.95 0.33
N PRO A 337 -16.58 19.32 0.46
CA PRO A 337 -15.56 18.47 1.09
C PRO A 337 -15.97 17.95 2.47
N GLU A 338 -15.47 16.77 2.86
CA GLU A 338 -15.63 16.30 4.26
C GLU A 338 -14.91 17.22 5.26
N VAL A 339 -13.75 17.76 4.85
CA VAL A 339 -12.97 18.77 5.56
C VAL A 339 -12.69 19.92 4.59
N GLU A 340 -13.23 21.11 4.87
CA GLU A 340 -13.07 22.30 4.03
C GLU A 340 -11.72 23.00 4.25
N GLU A 341 -11.13 22.83 5.43
CA GLU A 341 -9.81 23.38 5.73
C GLU A 341 -8.70 22.68 4.94
N ASN A 342 -7.67 23.45 4.57
CA ASN A 342 -6.46 22.96 3.91
C ASN A 342 -6.69 22.29 2.55
N VAL A 343 -7.89 22.42 1.96
CA VAL A 343 -8.18 21.93 0.61
C VAL A 343 -7.25 22.61 -0.37
N ASN A 344 -6.49 21.81 -1.12
CA ASN A 344 -5.65 22.32 -2.19
C ASN A 344 -6.53 22.97 -3.26
N ILE A 345 -6.20 24.19 -3.68
CA ILE A 345 -6.89 24.91 -4.76
C ILE A 345 -5.88 25.51 -5.75
N GLU A 346 -4.60 25.18 -5.61
CA GLU A 346 -3.50 25.75 -6.38
C GLU A 346 -3.17 24.88 -7.60
N GLU A 347 -2.99 23.58 -7.40
CA GLU A 347 -2.58 22.66 -8.48
C GLU A 347 -3.74 21.98 -9.23
N LEU A 348 -4.97 21.95 -8.71
CA LEU A 348 -6.07 21.19 -9.33
C LEU A 348 -7.49 21.70 -9.05
N GLY A 349 -8.47 21.13 -9.74
CA GLY A 349 -9.90 21.41 -9.60
C GLY A 349 -10.51 22.29 -10.69
N ASN A 350 -9.71 22.92 -11.54
CA ASN A 350 -10.18 23.56 -12.78
C ASN A 350 -9.10 23.43 -13.86
N LEU A 351 -8.82 22.19 -14.26
CA LEU A 351 -7.72 21.87 -15.18
C LEU A 351 -8.06 22.19 -16.65
N GLY A 352 -9.34 22.44 -16.94
CA GLY A 352 -9.83 22.77 -18.28
C GLY A 352 -9.63 21.62 -19.28
N LEU A 353 -9.61 20.38 -18.80
CA LEU A 353 -9.58 19.18 -19.64
C LEU A 353 -10.95 18.99 -20.29
N ASN A 354 -10.97 18.58 -21.56
CA ASN A 354 -12.17 18.14 -22.25
C ASN A 354 -12.32 16.61 -22.16
N ASP A 355 -13.49 16.08 -22.55
CA ASP A 355 -13.81 14.64 -22.47
C ASP A 355 -12.77 13.72 -23.13
N THR A 356 -12.14 14.15 -24.23
CA THR A 356 -11.09 13.35 -24.90
C THR A 356 -9.81 13.32 -24.07
N GLU A 357 -9.46 14.43 -23.43
CA GLU A 357 -8.27 14.52 -22.57
C GLU A 357 -8.46 13.71 -21.28
N GLU A 358 -9.65 13.78 -20.65
CA GLU A 358 -9.96 12.94 -19.49
C GLU A 358 -9.87 11.44 -19.81
N LYS A 359 -10.44 11.03 -20.96
CA LYS A 359 -10.35 9.63 -21.42
C LYS A 359 -8.92 9.19 -21.70
N ALA A 360 -8.11 10.05 -22.31
CA ALA A 360 -6.71 9.76 -22.54
C ALA A 360 -5.95 9.53 -21.22
N ILE A 361 -6.19 10.34 -20.20
CA ILE A 361 -5.61 10.14 -18.86
C ILE A 361 -6.07 8.79 -18.28
N VAL A 362 -7.35 8.46 -18.35
CA VAL A 362 -7.86 7.16 -17.89
C VAL A 362 -7.21 6.00 -18.65
N ALA A 363 -7.04 6.12 -19.97
CA ALA A 363 -6.35 5.13 -20.78
C ALA A 363 -4.90 4.95 -20.32
N PHE A 364 -4.17 6.03 -20.06
CA PHE A 364 -2.82 6.00 -19.50
C PHE A 364 -2.78 5.34 -18.11
N LEU A 365 -3.69 5.69 -17.19
CA LEU A 365 -3.74 5.10 -15.85
C LEU A 365 -3.91 3.57 -15.88
N ASN A 366 -4.69 3.05 -16.83
CA ASN A 366 -4.85 1.59 -17.02
C ASN A 366 -3.58 0.89 -17.54
N THR A 367 -2.59 1.64 -18.03
CA THR A 367 -1.29 1.07 -18.41
C THR A 367 -0.40 0.71 -17.22
N LEU A 368 -0.75 1.20 -16.01
CA LEU A 368 0.00 1.05 -14.76
C LEU A 368 -0.31 -0.25 -14.00
N ASP A 369 -1.18 -1.09 -14.56
CA ASP A 369 -1.58 -2.36 -14.00
C ASP A 369 -0.57 -3.47 -14.32
N ASP A 370 -0.12 -4.19 -13.29
CA ASP A 370 0.77 -5.35 -13.43
C ASP A 370 0.13 -6.49 -14.23
N ARG A 371 0.94 -7.29 -14.93
CA ARG A 371 0.50 -8.40 -15.78
C ARG A 371 0.75 -9.78 -15.18
#